data_AF-A0A5C4LY70-F1
#
_entry.id   AF-A0A5C4LY70-F1
#
_cell.length_a   1.000
_cell.length_b   1.000
_cell.length_c   1.000
_cell.angle_alpha   90.00
_cell.angle_beta   90.00
_cell.angle_gamma   90.00
#
_symmetry.space_group_name_H-M   'P 1'
#
loop_
_entity.id
_entity.type
_entity.pdbx_description
1 polymer ?
#
loop_
_entity_poly.entity_id
_entity_poly.type
_entity_poly.pdbx_seq_one_letter_code
_entity_poly.pdbx_strand_id
1 'polypeptide(L)'
;MTKSSPQDRARPGWFAGLAERFDDWLFAREDAKARARGWQVSRRKGGRAYRDPRWDAIRRCEFCDGAGRTCAACQGVGVIRDVPEETRQVPVYVPEVTR
;
A
#
# COMPACT_ATOMS: atom_id res chain seq x y z
N MET A 1 -5.88 -58.28 -13.52
CA MET A 1 -6.64 -57.46 -12.55
C MET A 1 -5.66 -56.82 -11.58
N THR A 2 -5.12 -55.65 -11.92
CA THR A 2 -4.26 -54.88 -11.02
C THR A 2 -5.13 -54.19 -9.98
N LYS A 3 -4.99 -54.60 -8.70
CA LYS A 3 -5.71 -54.00 -7.58
C LYS A 3 -5.14 -52.59 -7.31
N SER A 4 -5.99 -51.58 -7.46
CA SER A 4 -5.68 -50.19 -7.14
C SER A 4 -5.39 -50.01 -5.64
N SER A 5 -4.38 -49.18 -5.38
CA SER A 5 -3.85 -48.76 -4.08
C SER A 5 -4.85 -47.89 -3.30
N PRO A 6 -5.08 -48.08 -1.99
CA PRO A 6 -6.02 -47.26 -1.21
C PRO A 6 -5.36 -46.17 -0.36
N GLN A 7 -4.08 -45.83 -0.61
CA GLN A 7 -3.29 -45.02 0.31
C GLN A 7 -3.39 -43.49 0.09
N ASP A 8 -4.13 -43.03 -0.92
CA ASP A 8 -4.41 -41.59 -1.18
C ASP A 8 -5.52 -41.02 -0.28
N ARG A 9 -5.57 -41.40 1.01
CA ARG A 9 -6.51 -40.81 1.97
C ARG A 9 -5.88 -39.64 2.70
N ALA A 10 -6.06 -38.47 2.08
CA ALA A 10 -5.79 -37.14 2.59
C ALA A 10 -6.15 -36.92 4.07
N ARG A 11 -5.18 -36.39 4.85
CA ARG A 11 -5.38 -35.38 5.90
C ARG A 11 -4.12 -34.48 5.92
N PRO A 12 -4.20 -33.14 6.10
CA PRO A 12 -4.64 -32.56 7.38
C PRO A 12 -5.27 -31.14 7.28
N GLY A 13 -6.59 -31.04 7.08
CA GLY A 13 -7.28 -29.74 7.08
C GLY A 13 -7.24 -28.98 8.42
N TRP A 14 -7.07 -29.69 9.54
CA TRP A 14 -7.00 -29.06 10.87
C TRP A 14 -5.68 -28.28 11.08
N PHE A 15 -4.57 -28.80 10.57
CA PHE A 15 -3.25 -28.16 10.69
C PHE A 15 -3.17 -26.91 9.81
N ALA A 16 -3.74 -26.99 8.60
CA ALA A 16 -3.91 -25.83 7.74
C ALA A 16 -4.77 -24.73 8.43
N GLY A 17 -5.88 -25.10 9.06
CA GLY A 17 -6.71 -24.16 9.81
C GLY A 17 -6.00 -23.56 11.04
N LEU A 18 -5.16 -24.34 11.72
CA LEU A 18 -4.36 -23.84 12.83
C LEU A 18 -3.28 -22.86 12.35
N ALA A 19 -2.58 -23.20 11.26
CA ALA A 19 -1.57 -22.34 10.65
C ALA A 19 -2.18 -21.00 10.17
N GLU A 20 -3.36 -21.02 9.55
CA GLU A 20 -4.11 -19.81 9.17
C GLU A 20 -4.43 -18.93 10.39
N ARG A 21 -4.88 -19.52 11.51
CA ARG A 21 -5.15 -18.76 12.74
C ARG A 21 -3.90 -18.15 13.35
N PHE A 22 -2.78 -18.85 13.32
CA PHE A 22 -1.49 -18.32 13.77
C PHE A 22 -1.00 -17.19 12.86
N ASP A 23 -1.14 -17.32 11.54
CA ASP A 23 -0.82 -16.26 10.57
C ASP A 23 -1.66 -15.01 10.84
N ASP A 24 -2.97 -15.16 11.03
CA ASP A 24 -3.88 -14.07 11.34
C ASP A 24 -3.53 -13.38 12.66
N TRP A 25 -3.24 -14.16 13.70
CA TRP A 25 -2.86 -13.62 15.00
C TRP A 25 -1.52 -12.87 14.95
N LEU A 26 -0.52 -13.45 14.28
CA LEU A 26 0.82 -12.88 14.18
C LEU A 26 0.80 -11.50 13.51
N PHE A 27 -0.01 -11.34 12.47
CA PHE A 27 -0.08 -10.09 11.71
C PHE A 27 -1.23 -9.16 12.15
N ALA A 28 -2.08 -9.56 13.10
CA ALA A 28 -3.27 -8.77 13.49
C ALA A 28 -2.93 -7.34 13.91
N ARG A 29 -1.83 -7.17 14.65
CA ARG A 29 -1.40 -5.87 15.17
C ARG A 29 -0.84 -4.97 14.07
N GLU A 30 -0.03 -5.53 13.18
CA GLU A 30 0.58 -4.83 12.05
C GLU A 30 -0.48 -4.46 11.00
N ASP A 31 -1.41 -5.38 10.72
CA ASP A 31 -2.59 -5.14 9.89
C ASP A 31 -3.46 -4.02 10.46
N ALA A 32 -3.71 -4.00 11.77
CA ALA A 32 -4.49 -2.94 12.41
C ALA A 32 -3.78 -1.58 12.28
N LYS A 33 -2.46 -1.52 12.48
CA LYS A 33 -1.67 -0.30 12.30
C LYS A 33 -1.65 0.17 10.84
N ALA A 34 -1.54 -0.75 9.89
CA ALA A 34 -1.58 -0.46 8.47
C ALA A 34 -2.95 0.10 8.08
N ARG A 35 -4.04 -0.56 8.47
CA ARG A 35 -5.42 -0.08 8.21
C ARG A 35 -5.71 1.26 8.86
N ALA A 36 -5.24 1.49 10.10
CA ALA A 36 -5.39 2.78 10.77
C ALA A 36 -4.67 3.93 10.03
N ARG A 37 -3.63 3.62 9.25
CA ARG A 37 -2.91 4.59 8.39
C ARG A 37 -3.51 4.71 6.99
N GLY A 38 -4.59 3.98 6.70
CA GLY A 38 -5.18 3.89 5.36
C GLY A 38 -4.34 3.07 4.37
N TRP A 39 -3.41 2.24 4.86
CA TRP A 39 -2.59 1.39 4.01
C TRP A 39 -3.37 0.17 3.54
N GLN A 40 -3.11 -0.23 2.30
CA GLN A 40 -3.63 -1.46 1.73
C GLN A 40 -2.82 -2.65 2.24
N VAL A 41 -3.52 -3.68 2.69
CA VAL A 41 -2.92 -4.93 3.19
C VAL A 41 -3.29 -6.05 2.22
N SER A 42 -2.28 -6.72 1.65
CA SER A 42 -2.48 -7.86 0.75
C SER A 42 -1.76 -9.10 1.27
N ARG A 43 -2.45 -10.25 1.22
CA ARG A 43 -1.84 -11.54 1.56
C ARG A 43 -0.98 -12.02 0.38
N ARG A 44 0.22 -12.52 0.68
CA ARG A 44 1.14 -13.14 -0.27
C ARG A 44 1.54 -14.51 0.26
N LYS A 45 1.97 -15.42 -0.62
CA LYS A 45 2.52 -16.71 -0.19
C LYS A 45 3.70 -16.44 0.73
N GLY A 46 3.58 -16.82 2.01
CA GLY A 46 4.62 -16.63 3.02
C GLY A 46 4.64 -15.27 3.73
N GLY A 47 3.60 -14.42 3.61
CA GLY A 47 3.54 -13.20 4.41
C GLY A 47 2.47 -12.17 4.03
N ARG A 48 2.69 -10.93 4.48
CA ARG A 48 1.85 -9.76 4.22
C ARG A 48 2.63 -8.70 3.46
N ALA A 49 2.01 -8.13 2.43
CA ALA A 49 2.53 -6.96 1.74
C ALA A 49 1.65 -5.74 2.09
N TYR A 50 2.30 -4.72 2.65
CA TYR A 50 1.69 -3.46 3.03
C TYR A 50 2.02 -2.41 1.98
N ARG A 51 1.01 -1.73 1.44
CA ARG A 51 1.18 -0.66 0.45
C ARG A 51 0.50 0.60 0.94
N ASP A 52 1.25 1.69 1.05
CA ASP A 52 0.70 3.00 1.36
C ASP A 52 0.27 3.71 0.05
N PRO A 53 -1.04 4.00 -0.14
CA PRO A 53 -1.54 4.66 -1.35
C PRO A 53 -0.92 6.04 -1.62
N ARG A 54 -0.33 6.69 -0.61
CA ARG A 54 0.33 8.00 -0.79
C ARG A 54 1.56 7.93 -1.68
N TRP A 55 2.13 6.74 -1.89
CA TRP A 55 3.20 6.53 -2.86
C TRP A 55 2.70 6.50 -4.30
N ASP A 56 1.42 6.19 -4.52
CA ASP A 56 0.83 6.21 -5.86
C ASP A 56 0.68 7.65 -6.38
N ALA A 57 0.56 8.61 -5.46
CA ALA A 57 0.60 10.03 -5.76
C ALA A 57 2.02 10.56 -6.04
N ILE A 58 3.08 9.77 -5.83
CA ILE A 58 4.46 10.20 -6.09
C ILE A 58 4.85 9.75 -7.49
N ARG A 59 5.07 10.72 -8.38
CA ARG A 59 5.49 10.50 -9.75
C ARG A 59 6.93 10.99 -9.93
N ARG A 60 7.68 10.37 -10.85
CA ARG A 60 8.94 10.96 -11.30
C ARG A 60 8.64 12.30 -11.94
N CYS A 61 9.48 13.29 -11.64
CA CYS A 61 9.41 14.58 -12.30
C CYS A 61 9.63 14.36 -13.80
N GLU A 62 8.65 14.71 -14.63
CA GLU A 62 8.73 14.56 -16.08
C GLU A 62 9.88 15.38 -16.69
N PHE A 63 10.25 16.49 -16.06
CA PHE A 63 11.30 17.39 -16.54
C PHE A 63 12.72 16.90 -16.27
N CYS A 64 12.92 16.03 -15.26
CA CYS A 64 14.26 15.54 -14.91
C CYS A 64 14.35 14.03 -14.73
N ASP A 65 13.29 13.29 -15.09
CA ASP A 65 13.15 11.84 -14.97
C ASP A 65 13.71 11.25 -13.66
N GLY A 66 13.43 11.89 -12.52
CA GLY A 66 13.93 11.40 -11.23
C GLY A 66 15.34 11.85 -10.82
N ALA A 67 16.10 12.54 -11.66
CA ALA A 67 17.50 12.89 -11.37
C ALA A 67 17.68 13.94 -10.26
N GLY A 68 16.74 14.89 -10.13
CA GLY A 68 16.62 15.76 -8.97
C GLY A 68 17.80 16.69 -8.64
N ARG A 69 18.75 16.99 -9.51
CA ARG A 69 19.91 17.83 -9.09
C ARG A 69 19.75 19.34 -9.32
N THR A 70 19.10 19.74 -10.40
CA THR A 70 18.99 21.16 -10.80
C THR A 70 17.61 21.51 -11.38
N CYS A 71 16.63 20.64 -11.17
CA CYS A 71 15.31 20.81 -11.74
C CYS A 71 14.47 21.77 -10.89
N ALA A 72 14.12 22.93 -11.45
CA ALA A 72 13.26 23.91 -10.81
C ALA A 72 11.84 23.37 -10.56
N ALA A 73 11.32 22.53 -11.46
CA ALA A 73 9.95 21.99 -11.37
C ALA A 73 9.73 21.07 -10.17
N CYS A 74 10.75 20.30 -9.76
CA CYS A 74 10.69 19.45 -8.56
C CYS A 74 11.61 19.93 -7.44
N GLN A 75 12.15 21.15 -7.53
CA GLN A 75 13.08 21.76 -6.57
C GLN A 75 14.25 20.86 -6.17
N GLY A 76 14.76 20.07 -7.12
CA GLY A 76 15.85 19.15 -6.85
C GLY A 76 15.48 17.91 -6.01
N VAL A 77 14.21 17.52 -5.97
CA VAL A 77 13.79 16.26 -5.32
C VAL A 77 13.76 15.10 -6.31
N GLY A 78 13.52 15.39 -7.60
CA GLY A 78 13.41 14.38 -8.65
C GLY A 78 12.02 13.73 -8.75
N VAL A 79 11.18 13.86 -7.73
CA VAL A 79 9.79 13.39 -7.74
C VAL A 79 8.83 14.53 -7.44
N ILE A 80 7.60 14.42 -7.96
CA ILE A 80 6.50 15.37 -7.76
C ILE A 80 5.34 14.60 -7.14
N ARG A 81 4.64 15.23 -6.20
CA ARG A 81 3.41 14.69 -5.62
C ARG A 81 2.20 15.22 -6.38
N ASP A 82 1.37 14.33 -6.90
CA ASP A 82 0.03 14.70 -7.33
C ASP A 82 -0.80 14.98 -6.09
N VAL A 83 -1.02 16.25 -5.81
CA VAL A 83 -2.01 16.64 -4.80
C VAL A 83 -3.38 16.49 -5.47
N PRO A 84 -4.31 15.68 -4.94
CA PRO A 84 -5.65 15.59 -5.49
C PRO A 84 -6.28 16.98 -5.54
N GLU A 85 -6.92 17.29 -6.67
CA GLU A 85 -7.45 18.63 -7.03
C GLU A 85 -8.34 19.26 -5.95
N GLU A 86 -8.96 18.44 -5.11
CA GLU A 86 -9.80 18.85 -3.98
C GLU A 86 -9.06 19.65 -2.89
N THR A 87 -7.74 19.47 -2.75
CA THR A 87 -6.91 20.31 -1.85
C THR A 87 -6.41 21.60 -2.48
N ARG A 88 -6.70 21.81 -3.77
CA ARG A 88 -6.29 23.02 -4.51
C ARG A 88 -7.19 24.22 -4.23
N GLN A 89 -8.38 23.99 -3.69
CA GLN A 89 -9.29 25.03 -3.19
C GLN A 89 -8.95 25.39 -1.75
N VAL A 90 -7.82 26.07 -1.55
CA VAL A 90 -7.69 26.94 -0.38
C VAL A 90 -8.43 28.23 -0.75
N PRO A 91 -9.53 28.63 -0.09
CA PRO A 91 -10.10 29.94 -0.32
C PRO A 91 -9.05 30.97 0.09
N VAL A 92 -8.52 31.71 -0.89
CA VAL A 92 -7.71 32.89 -0.63
C VAL A 92 -8.64 33.88 0.08
N TYR A 93 -8.43 34.07 1.39
CA TYR A 93 -9.07 35.17 2.11
C TYR A 93 -8.48 36.47 1.56
N VAL A 94 -9.27 37.15 0.71
CA VAL A 94 -8.98 38.52 0.27
C VAL A 94 -9.71 39.43 1.27
N PRO A 95 -9.01 40.15 2.18
CA PRO A 95 -9.68 41.11 3.03
C PRO A 95 -10.27 42.22 2.15
N GLU A 96 -11.58 42.44 2.23
CA GLU A 96 -12.23 43.59 1.64
C GLU A 96 -11.67 44.86 2.29
N VAL A 97 -11.01 45.70 1.49
CA VAL A 97 -10.59 47.04 1.90
C VAL A 97 -11.80 47.94 1.80
N THR A 98 -12.50 48.17 2.91
CA THR A 98 -13.58 49.14 3.00
C THR A 98 -13.01 50.56 2.77
N ARG A 99 -13.55 51.25 1.77
CA ARG A 99 -13.30 52.69 1.52
C ARG A 99 -14.30 53.55 2.28
#